data_AF-A0A094CRB6-F1
#
_entry.id   AF-A0A094CRB6-F1
#
_cell.length_a   1.000
_cell.length_b   1.000
_cell.length_c   1.000
_cell.angle_alpha   90.00
_cell.angle_beta   90.00
_cell.angle_gamma   90.00
#
_symmetry.space_group_name_H-M   'P 1'
#
loop_
_entity.id
_entity.type
_entity.pdbx_description
1 polymer ?
#
loop_
_entity_poly.entity_id
_entity_poly.type
_entity_poly.pdbx_seq_one_letter_code
_entity_poly.pdbx_strand_id
1 'polypeptide(L)'
;MSLLEGKRNPLRLGYHIVRNRGQSELSSDSAVRNQKEKDFLSADPWSRLDPDRLGTPALQKRLQDLLVDITRREFPKVQAQIVRRIATCRQRLDTLGVDRQSTDQQRRYLLDLSKDFQDITNSALDAYYSRNVAFSNTPALRLATLAVDRMDMFSKDVERVGHTIQFDVSDSEQQPHSREPESPDAELDAFSANDSGELIDAIQGDSETSDSHYPELSDLTLTDWSAPEPSEQNIMDWIRAEYLTARGFGLGTIGPSILPTIWQEQSKNWEGLATAYIGDIVYFVHEFMCKTLAHICVDERVRSSLWSLLQEPLLERYQKAVDHVKFILHVERFGTPLTTNHYFNENLQKCKTRRLEKVLTEHKEHNYTPDGRRRADMVVKVEQLKQSIAMDNTEHTVQDIHDILESYYKVARKRFVDTVCMQGSDFHLLTGADSPLRIFGTTFVSELSATQLDMVAGEEASTKQLRKSLTNEIFALEEGKKLLRL
;
A
#
# COMPACT_ATOMS: atom_id res chain seq x y z
N MET A 1 88.29 -13.99 -19.73
CA MET A 1 87.73 -12.89 -20.54
C MET A 1 86.46 -13.29 -21.30
N SER A 2 86.41 -14.43 -22.00
CA SER A 2 85.24 -14.84 -22.81
C SER A 2 83.90 -14.94 -22.06
N LEU A 3 83.89 -15.23 -20.76
CA LEU A 3 82.67 -15.20 -19.94
C LEU A 3 82.19 -13.75 -19.66
N LEU A 4 83.12 -12.85 -19.33
CA LEU A 4 82.86 -11.46 -18.91
C LEU A 4 82.46 -10.57 -20.09
N GLU A 5 82.96 -10.90 -21.28
CA GLU A 5 82.54 -10.33 -22.56
C GLU A 5 81.20 -10.90 -23.05
N GLY A 6 80.59 -11.84 -22.32
CA GLY A 6 79.30 -12.47 -22.66
C GLY A 6 79.36 -13.48 -23.81
N LYS A 7 80.57 -13.84 -24.30
CA LYS A 7 80.76 -14.76 -25.43
C LYS A 7 80.51 -16.23 -25.09
N ARG A 8 80.61 -16.61 -23.82
CA ARG A 8 80.44 -18.01 -23.36
C ARG A 8 79.05 -18.29 -22.76
N ASN A 9 78.43 -17.30 -22.14
CA ASN A 9 77.06 -17.37 -21.62
C ASN A 9 76.46 -15.95 -21.59
N PRO A 10 75.57 -15.60 -22.53
CA PRO A 10 75.07 -14.23 -22.63
C PRO A 10 73.98 -13.95 -21.58
N LEU A 11 74.30 -13.15 -20.57
CA LEU A 11 73.31 -12.61 -19.62
C LEU A 11 72.77 -11.26 -20.10
N ARG A 12 71.45 -11.04 -19.95
CA ARG A 12 70.78 -9.77 -20.35
C ARG A 12 71.34 -8.52 -19.66
N LEU A 13 71.87 -8.67 -18.45
CA LEU A 13 72.43 -7.58 -17.65
C LEU A 13 73.97 -7.58 -17.63
N GLY A 14 74.61 -8.54 -18.31
CA GLY A 14 76.06 -8.71 -18.32
C GLY A 14 76.64 -9.28 -17.03
N TYR A 15 77.97 -9.26 -16.93
CA TYR A 15 78.73 -9.67 -15.75
C TYR A 15 79.49 -8.48 -15.17
N HIS A 16 79.51 -8.39 -13.84
CA HIS A 16 80.34 -7.46 -13.09
C HIS A 16 81.38 -8.24 -12.30
N ILE A 17 82.55 -7.64 -12.11
CA ILE A 17 83.64 -8.23 -11.32
C ILE A 17 83.84 -7.39 -10.07
N VAL A 18 83.84 -8.06 -8.93
CA VAL A 18 84.13 -7.43 -7.65
C VAL A 18 85.21 -8.21 -6.93
N ARG A 19 86.05 -7.50 -6.18
CA ARG A 19 86.99 -8.11 -5.24
C ARG A 19 86.42 -7.97 -3.84
N ASN A 20 86.10 -9.10 -3.22
CA ASN A 20 85.63 -9.12 -1.85
C ASN A 20 86.80 -9.25 -0.85
N ARG A 21 86.53 -8.98 0.43
CA ARG A 21 87.50 -9.17 1.51
C ARG A 21 87.89 -10.65 1.64
N GLY A 22 89.18 -10.91 1.82
CA GLY A 22 89.67 -12.22 2.25
C GLY A 22 89.53 -12.43 3.76
N GLN A 23 89.76 -13.66 4.23
CA GLN A 23 89.61 -14.03 5.65
C GLN A 23 90.48 -13.17 6.60
N SER A 24 91.67 -12.77 6.16
CA SER A 24 92.60 -11.92 6.93
C SER A 24 92.25 -10.43 6.90
N GLU A 25 91.29 -10.00 6.08
CA GLU A 25 90.94 -8.59 5.83
C GLU A 25 89.54 -8.23 6.36
N LEU A 26 88.91 -9.12 7.13
CA LEU A 26 87.53 -8.94 7.63
C LEU A 26 87.36 -7.67 8.48
N SER A 27 88.39 -7.31 9.27
CA SER A 27 88.42 -6.12 10.13
C SER A 27 88.86 -4.82 9.42
N SER A 28 89.21 -4.89 8.14
CA SER A 28 89.64 -3.69 7.39
C SER A 28 88.48 -2.75 7.06
N ASP A 29 88.76 -1.47 6.90
CA ASP A 29 87.74 -0.48 6.52
C ASP A 29 87.30 -0.62 5.05
N SER A 30 86.06 -0.23 4.77
CA SER A 30 85.44 -0.21 3.45
C SER A 30 86.19 0.64 2.43
N ALA A 31 86.78 1.77 2.84
CA ALA A 31 87.60 2.62 1.98
C ALA A 31 88.90 1.92 1.55
N VAL A 32 89.56 1.24 2.51
CA VAL A 32 90.78 0.45 2.25
C VAL A 32 90.49 -0.72 1.32
N ARG A 33 89.33 -1.37 1.47
CA ARG A 33 88.86 -2.42 0.55
C ARG A 33 88.67 -1.87 -0.87
N ASN A 34 88.00 -0.72 -1.03
CA ASN A 34 87.75 -0.12 -2.34
C ASN A 34 89.05 0.24 -3.05
N GLN A 35 90.05 0.73 -2.30
CA GLN A 35 91.36 1.04 -2.85
C GLN A 35 92.08 -0.24 -3.32
N LYS A 36 92.13 -1.28 -2.49
CA LYS A 36 92.70 -2.60 -2.86
C LYS A 36 91.97 -3.27 -4.04
N GLU A 37 90.65 -3.06 -4.16
CA GLU A 37 89.86 -3.51 -5.30
C GLU A 37 90.27 -2.74 -6.57
N LYS A 38 90.37 -1.43 -6.49
CA LYS A 38 90.79 -0.57 -7.60
C LYS A 38 92.20 -0.91 -8.08
N ASP A 39 93.14 -1.10 -7.16
CA ASP A 39 94.54 -1.45 -7.47
C ASP A 39 94.65 -2.85 -8.09
N PHE A 40 93.77 -3.78 -7.73
CA PHE A 40 93.74 -5.13 -8.32
C PHE A 40 93.11 -5.14 -9.71
N LEU A 41 92.03 -4.38 -9.90
CA LEU A 41 91.30 -4.32 -11.16
C LEU A 41 91.97 -3.41 -12.21
N SER A 42 92.97 -2.61 -11.82
CA SER A 42 93.81 -1.83 -12.74
C SER A 42 94.99 -2.59 -13.33
N ALA A 43 95.27 -3.80 -12.83
CA ALA A 43 96.31 -4.69 -13.36
C ALA A 43 95.79 -5.56 -14.52
N ASP A 44 96.70 -6.03 -15.40
CA ASP A 44 96.38 -7.02 -16.43
C ASP A 44 95.96 -8.36 -15.77
N PRO A 45 94.91 -9.08 -16.23
CA PRO A 45 94.16 -8.87 -17.47
C PRO A 45 92.92 -7.96 -17.34
N TRP A 46 92.61 -7.46 -16.14
CA TRP A 46 91.35 -6.76 -15.83
C TRP A 46 91.28 -5.34 -16.41
N SER A 47 92.42 -4.68 -16.56
CA SER A 47 92.56 -3.36 -17.19
C SER A 47 92.06 -3.27 -18.63
N ARG A 48 91.87 -4.41 -19.30
CA ARG A 48 91.36 -4.51 -20.68
C ARG A 48 89.82 -4.51 -20.74
N LEU A 49 89.13 -4.60 -19.61
CA LEU A 49 87.67 -4.61 -19.54
C LEU A 49 87.13 -3.19 -19.34
N ASP A 50 85.87 -3.01 -19.72
CA ASP A 50 85.14 -1.76 -19.54
C ASP A 50 85.14 -1.34 -18.04
N PRO A 51 85.63 -0.12 -17.71
CA PRO A 51 85.61 0.42 -16.35
C PRO A 51 84.23 0.38 -15.68
N ASP A 52 83.15 0.48 -16.47
CA ASP A 52 81.77 0.46 -15.96
C ASP A 52 81.31 -0.92 -15.46
N ARG A 53 82.12 -1.97 -15.67
CA ARG A 53 81.84 -3.34 -15.20
C ARG A 53 82.79 -3.82 -14.10
N LEU A 54 83.71 -2.95 -13.68
CA LEU A 54 84.79 -3.28 -12.76
C LEU A 54 84.57 -2.61 -11.40
N GLY A 55 84.54 -3.43 -10.36
CA GLY A 55 84.54 -3.01 -8.97
C GLY A 55 83.15 -2.79 -8.40
N THR A 56 83.11 -2.74 -7.06
CA THR A 56 81.88 -2.56 -6.29
C THR A 56 81.19 -1.23 -6.57
N PRO A 57 81.88 -0.08 -6.74
CA PRO A 57 81.21 1.19 -7.03
C PRO A 57 80.43 1.18 -8.36
N ALA A 58 80.99 0.56 -9.40
CA ALA A 58 80.34 0.44 -10.70
C ALA A 58 79.11 -0.49 -10.62
N LEU A 59 79.23 -1.62 -9.91
CA LEU A 59 78.10 -2.50 -9.63
C LEU A 59 77.00 -1.80 -8.82
N GLN A 60 77.37 -1.02 -7.79
CA GLN A 60 76.41 -0.27 -6.98
C GLN A 60 75.63 0.75 -7.82
N LYS A 61 76.32 1.53 -8.66
CA LYS A 61 75.68 2.47 -9.58
C LYS A 61 74.74 1.75 -10.55
N ARG A 62 75.20 0.63 -11.14
CA ARG A 62 74.37 -0.14 -12.07
C ARG A 62 73.13 -0.74 -11.41
N LEU A 63 73.24 -1.22 -10.17
CA LEU A 63 72.09 -1.72 -9.40
C LEU A 63 71.12 -0.59 -9.03
N GLN A 64 71.62 0.60 -8.70
CA GLN A 64 70.79 1.78 -8.46
C GLN A 64 70.02 2.20 -9.71
N ASP A 65 70.71 2.32 -10.86
CA ASP A 65 70.07 2.67 -12.14
C ASP A 65 69.00 1.64 -12.52
N LEU A 66 69.33 0.35 -12.38
CA LEU A 66 68.40 -0.75 -12.68
C LEU A 66 67.19 -0.74 -11.74
N LEU A 67 67.40 -0.48 -10.45
CA LEU A 67 66.30 -0.34 -9.48
C LEU A 67 65.40 0.85 -9.83
N VAL A 68 65.98 1.98 -10.23
CA VAL A 68 65.22 3.16 -10.68
C VAL A 68 64.42 2.84 -11.94
N ASP A 69 65.02 2.18 -12.93
CA ASP A 69 64.34 1.81 -14.18
C ASP A 69 63.19 0.82 -13.94
N ILE A 70 63.41 -0.22 -13.12
CA ILE A 70 62.35 -1.15 -12.72
C ILE A 70 61.25 -0.41 -11.98
N THR A 71 61.61 0.46 -11.03
CA THR A 71 60.63 1.24 -10.27
C THR A 71 59.80 2.11 -11.21
N ARG A 72 60.41 2.89 -12.10
CA ARG A 72 59.69 3.72 -13.08
C ARG A 72 58.75 2.92 -13.99
N ARG A 73 59.13 1.68 -14.35
CA ARG A 73 58.32 0.81 -15.21
C ARG A 73 57.16 0.13 -14.48
N GLU A 74 57.37 -0.33 -13.25
CA GLU A 74 56.37 -1.09 -12.49
C GLU A 74 55.44 -0.20 -11.65
N PHE A 75 55.90 0.98 -11.23
CA PHE A 75 55.15 1.89 -10.36
C PHE A 75 53.79 2.35 -10.93
N PRO A 76 53.67 2.73 -12.23
CA PRO A 76 52.36 3.05 -12.81
C PRO A 76 51.39 1.87 -12.80
N LYS A 77 51.90 0.63 -12.92
CA LYS A 77 51.06 -0.57 -12.87
C LYS A 77 50.52 -0.82 -11.47
N VAL A 78 51.35 -0.62 -10.44
CA VAL A 78 50.93 -0.69 -9.03
C VAL A 78 49.88 0.39 -8.73
N GLN A 79 50.08 1.61 -9.23
CA GLN A 79 49.10 2.69 -9.08
C GLN A 79 47.74 2.32 -9.72
N ALA A 80 47.76 1.80 -10.95
CA ALA A 80 46.55 1.35 -11.64
C ALA A 80 45.86 0.19 -10.88
N GLN A 81 46.65 -0.75 -10.34
CA GLN A 81 46.14 -1.86 -9.53
C GLN A 81 45.46 -1.38 -8.25
N ILE A 82 46.04 -0.40 -7.53
CA ILE A 82 45.44 0.19 -6.33
C ILE A 82 44.12 0.88 -6.67
N VAL A 83 44.08 1.69 -7.73
CA VAL A 83 42.85 2.37 -8.16
C VAL A 83 41.77 1.35 -8.52
N ARG A 84 42.11 0.29 -9.26
CA ARG A 84 41.18 -0.78 -9.60
C ARG A 84 40.65 -1.48 -8.35
N ARG A 85 41.52 -1.75 -7.38
CA ARG A 85 41.14 -2.45 -6.14
C ARG A 85 40.24 -1.58 -5.25
N ILE A 86 40.51 -0.28 -5.14
CA ILE A 86 39.60 0.68 -4.50
C ILE A 86 38.23 0.65 -5.17
N ALA A 87 38.18 0.67 -6.51
CA ALA A 87 36.91 0.62 -7.24
C ALA A 87 36.12 -0.67 -6.96
N THR A 88 36.79 -1.83 -6.96
CA THR A 88 36.17 -3.12 -6.61
C THR A 88 35.68 -3.15 -5.16
N CYS A 89 36.45 -2.66 -4.20
CA CYS A 89 36.02 -2.63 -2.80
C CYS A 89 34.82 -1.69 -2.61
N ARG A 90 34.79 -0.53 -3.27
CA ARG A 90 33.64 0.39 -3.25
C ARG A 90 32.39 -0.25 -3.86
N GLN A 91 32.51 -0.89 -5.03
CA GLN A 91 31.40 -1.60 -5.64
C GLN A 91 30.85 -2.70 -4.72
N ARG A 92 31.72 -3.47 -4.05
CA ARG A 92 31.29 -4.46 -3.06
C ARG A 92 30.62 -3.82 -1.85
N LEU A 93 31.08 -2.66 -1.41
CA LEU A 93 30.46 -1.92 -0.31
C LEU A 93 29.07 -1.41 -0.70
N ASP A 94 28.90 -0.93 -1.93
CA ASP A 94 27.60 -0.51 -2.48
C ASP A 94 26.62 -1.68 -2.53
N THR A 95 27.08 -2.89 -2.88
CA THR A 95 26.22 -4.09 -2.87
C THR A 95 25.76 -4.52 -1.47
N LEU A 96 26.43 -4.06 -0.39
CA LEU A 96 25.97 -4.30 0.98
C LEU A 96 24.85 -3.33 1.40
N GLY A 97 24.53 -2.35 0.56
CA GLY A 97 23.53 -1.33 0.85
C GLY A 97 24.00 -0.29 1.88
N VAL A 98 23.03 0.46 2.39
CA VAL A 98 23.25 1.54 3.36
C VAL A 98 23.85 0.99 4.65
N ASP A 99 24.84 1.71 5.20
CA ASP A 99 25.45 1.37 6.49
C ASP A 99 24.42 1.49 7.62
N ARG A 100 24.21 0.41 8.35
CA ARG A 100 23.26 0.31 9.49
C ARG A 100 23.93 -0.24 10.76
N GLN A 101 25.22 0.07 10.95
CA GLN A 101 26.01 -0.39 12.10
C GLN A 101 25.60 0.30 13.41
N SER A 102 25.30 1.59 13.38
CA SER A 102 24.90 2.35 14.57
C SER A 102 23.39 2.51 14.68
N THR A 103 22.90 2.72 15.90
CA THR A 103 21.47 2.97 16.16
C THR A 103 20.96 4.20 15.39
N ASP A 104 21.77 5.25 15.24
CA ASP A 104 21.38 6.44 14.46
C ASP A 104 21.27 6.14 12.96
N GLN A 105 22.14 5.29 12.43
CA GLN A 105 22.07 4.86 11.04
C GLN A 105 20.85 3.98 10.80
N GLN A 106 20.57 3.04 11.71
CA GLN A 106 19.36 2.20 11.68
C GLN A 106 18.08 3.05 11.71
N ARG A 107 18.05 4.08 12.57
CA ARG A 107 16.92 5.02 12.64
C ARG A 107 16.74 5.81 11.34
N ARG A 108 17.82 6.36 10.78
CA ARG A 108 17.75 7.09 9.49
C ARG A 108 17.22 6.19 8.38
N TYR A 109 17.71 4.96 8.30
CA TYR A 109 17.23 3.99 7.31
C TYR A 109 15.72 3.73 7.42
N LEU A 110 15.18 3.55 8.64
CA LEU A 110 13.74 3.36 8.83
C LEU A 110 12.94 4.65 8.58
N LEU A 111 13.50 5.83 8.86
CA LEU A 111 12.86 7.11 8.54
C LEU A 111 12.75 7.31 7.03
N ASP A 112 13.79 6.99 6.26
CA ASP A 112 13.77 7.04 4.81
C ASP A 112 12.70 6.06 4.26
N LEU A 113 12.65 4.84 4.80
CA LEU A 113 11.64 3.85 4.43
C LEU A 113 10.21 4.31 4.76
N SER A 114 10.02 4.92 5.93
CA SER A 114 8.73 5.48 6.34
C SER A 114 8.31 6.63 5.42
N LYS A 115 9.25 7.49 5.02
CA LYS A 115 8.97 8.54 4.05
C LYS A 115 8.50 7.97 2.72
N ASP A 116 9.23 7.01 2.16
CA ASP A 116 8.87 6.39 0.88
C ASP A 116 7.49 5.70 0.95
N PHE A 117 7.21 5.03 2.08
CA PHE A 117 5.90 4.44 2.35
C PHE A 117 4.78 5.50 2.36
N GLN A 118 4.99 6.61 3.08
CA GLN A 118 4.00 7.70 3.16
C GLN A 118 3.81 8.41 1.81
N ASP A 119 4.87 8.58 1.02
CA ASP A 119 4.80 9.19 -0.31
C ASP A 119 3.95 8.34 -1.28
N ILE A 120 4.11 7.00 -1.24
CA ILE A 120 3.27 6.06 -2.00
C ILE A 120 1.84 6.07 -1.48
N THR A 121 1.66 6.02 -0.16
CA THR A 121 0.34 6.04 0.50
C THR A 121 -0.46 7.28 0.10
N ASN A 122 0.14 8.47 0.17
CA ASN A 122 -0.52 9.71 -0.23
C ASN A 122 -0.88 9.68 -1.71
N SER A 123 0.02 9.20 -2.58
CA SER A 123 -0.27 9.05 -4.01
C SER A 123 -1.40 8.04 -4.28
N ALA A 124 -1.51 6.99 -3.46
CA ALA A 124 -2.55 5.98 -3.58
C ALA A 124 -3.93 6.49 -3.16
N LEU A 125 -3.97 7.29 -2.07
CA LEU A 125 -5.19 7.93 -1.54
C LEU A 125 -5.67 9.09 -2.43
N ASP A 126 -4.75 9.89 -2.97
CA ASP A 126 -5.07 10.97 -3.92
C ASP A 126 -5.43 10.46 -5.33
N ALA A 127 -5.44 9.14 -5.53
CA ALA A 127 -5.58 8.46 -6.81
C ALA A 127 -4.58 8.94 -7.90
N TYR A 128 -3.44 9.51 -7.49
CA TYR A 128 -2.45 10.05 -8.42
C TYR A 128 -1.41 8.99 -8.84
N TYR A 129 -1.90 7.96 -9.52
CA TYR A 129 -1.14 6.74 -9.83
C TYR A 129 0.03 6.91 -10.81
N SER A 130 0.11 8.01 -11.55
CA SER A 130 1.21 8.26 -12.50
C SER A 130 2.54 8.62 -11.82
N ARG A 131 2.54 8.92 -10.51
CA ARG A 131 3.76 9.29 -9.77
C ARG A 131 4.70 8.12 -9.50
N ASN A 132 4.19 6.89 -9.47
CA ASN A 132 4.99 5.71 -9.18
C ASN A 132 4.59 4.53 -10.10
N VAL A 133 5.60 3.92 -10.72
CA VAL A 133 5.44 2.75 -11.59
C VAL A 133 4.82 1.54 -10.88
N ALA A 134 4.91 1.47 -9.54
CA ALA A 134 4.31 0.41 -8.74
C ALA A 134 2.80 0.25 -9.00
N PHE A 135 2.08 1.36 -9.21
CA PHE A 135 0.63 1.36 -9.47
C PHE A 135 0.25 0.84 -10.87
N SER A 136 1.22 0.76 -11.78
CA SER A 136 1.01 0.17 -13.12
C SER A 136 1.23 -1.34 -13.08
N ASN A 137 2.18 -1.80 -12.28
CA ASN A 137 2.52 -3.22 -12.18
C ASN A 137 1.61 -3.99 -11.22
N THR A 138 1.06 -3.30 -10.21
CA THR A 138 0.30 -3.94 -9.13
C THR A 138 -1.03 -3.20 -8.93
N PRO A 139 -2.13 -3.67 -9.55
CA PRO A 139 -3.45 -3.05 -9.41
C PRO A 139 -3.94 -2.94 -7.96
N ALA A 140 -3.58 -3.91 -7.10
CA ALA A 140 -3.89 -3.90 -5.66
C ALA A 140 -3.32 -2.68 -4.90
N LEU A 141 -2.37 -1.93 -5.48
CA LEU A 141 -1.87 -0.68 -4.89
C LEU A 141 -2.78 0.53 -5.15
N ARG A 142 -3.79 0.41 -6.02
CA ARG A 142 -4.74 1.50 -6.33
C ARG A 142 -5.85 1.59 -5.29
N LEU A 143 -5.45 1.81 -4.04
CA LEU A 143 -6.32 1.70 -2.86
C LEU A 143 -7.57 2.57 -2.96
N ALA A 144 -7.46 3.84 -3.37
CA ALA A 144 -8.62 4.72 -3.50
C ALA A 144 -9.64 4.19 -4.51
N THR A 145 -9.21 3.72 -5.68
CA THR A 145 -10.10 3.10 -6.67
C THR A 145 -10.81 1.88 -6.11
N LEU A 146 -10.07 0.94 -5.49
CA LEU A 146 -10.66 -0.27 -4.91
C LEU A 146 -11.67 0.04 -3.79
N ALA A 147 -11.36 1.03 -2.94
CA ALA A 147 -12.25 1.46 -1.88
C ALA A 147 -13.53 2.10 -2.45
N VAL A 148 -13.42 2.98 -3.45
CA VAL A 148 -14.58 3.62 -4.09
C VAL A 148 -15.45 2.61 -4.82
N ASP A 149 -14.85 1.71 -5.60
CA ASP A 149 -15.59 0.65 -6.30
C ASP A 149 -16.38 -0.21 -5.29
N ARG A 150 -15.77 -0.53 -4.15
CA ARG A 150 -16.42 -1.30 -3.10
C ARG A 150 -17.50 -0.53 -2.35
N MET A 151 -17.33 0.79 -2.16
CA MET A 151 -18.37 1.70 -1.62
C MET A 151 -19.60 1.72 -2.53
N ASP A 152 -19.39 1.84 -3.84
CA ASP A 152 -20.46 1.82 -4.83
C ASP A 152 -21.20 0.48 -4.84
N MET A 153 -20.47 -0.62 -4.76
CA MET A 153 -21.07 -1.96 -4.62
C MET A 153 -21.88 -2.08 -3.33
N PHE A 154 -21.34 -1.63 -2.20
CA PHE A 154 -22.06 -1.66 -0.92
C PHE A 154 -23.36 -0.87 -0.96
N SER A 155 -23.34 0.33 -1.56
CA SER A 155 -24.54 1.14 -1.76
C SER A 155 -25.60 0.39 -2.57
N LYS A 156 -25.21 -0.23 -3.69
CA LYS A 156 -26.09 -1.05 -4.54
C LYS A 156 -26.62 -2.30 -3.83
N ASP A 157 -25.78 -2.97 -3.03
CA ASP A 157 -26.20 -4.15 -2.29
C ASP A 157 -27.20 -3.80 -1.18
N VAL A 158 -26.99 -2.71 -0.44
CA VAL A 158 -27.94 -2.22 0.56
C VAL A 158 -29.26 -1.80 -0.09
N GLU A 159 -29.22 -1.21 -1.28
CA GLU A 159 -30.42 -0.90 -2.05
C GLU A 159 -31.20 -2.15 -2.47
N ARG A 160 -30.49 -3.14 -3.03
CA ARG A 160 -31.09 -4.35 -3.62
C ARG A 160 -31.56 -5.36 -2.59
N VAL A 161 -30.74 -5.66 -1.58
CA VAL A 161 -30.96 -6.75 -0.61
C VAL A 161 -30.88 -6.30 0.85
N GLY A 162 -30.73 -5.00 1.11
CA GLY A 162 -30.70 -4.49 2.48
C GLY A 162 -32.04 -4.58 3.22
N HIS A 163 -33.15 -4.76 2.51
CA HIS A 163 -34.47 -4.95 3.10
C HIS A 163 -34.78 -6.45 3.25
N THR A 164 -35.39 -6.83 4.36
CA THR A 164 -35.76 -8.24 4.61
C THR A 164 -36.97 -8.67 3.78
N ILE A 165 -37.94 -7.76 3.62
CA ILE A 165 -39.16 -8.00 2.85
C ILE A 165 -39.26 -6.95 1.75
N GLN A 166 -39.52 -7.38 0.53
CA GLN A 166 -39.53 -6.49 -0.63
C GLN A 166 -40.68 -5.48 -0.54
N PHE A 167 -40.35 -4.19 -0.69
CA PHE A 167 -41.37 -3.17 -0.89
C PHE A 167 -42.02 -3.35 -2.26
N ASP A 168 -43.32 -3.03 -2.39
CA ASP A 168 -44.04 -3.15 -3.66
C ASP A 168 -43.27 -2.46 -4.80
N VAL A 169 -42.73 -3.27 -5.72
CA VAL A 169 -42.02 -2.78 -6.89
C VAL A 169 -42.95 -1.88 -7.67
N SER A 170 -42.58 -0.61 -7.76
CA SER A 170 -43.19 0.34 -8.68
C SER A 170 -42.05 0.96 -9.48
N ASP A 171 -42.28 1.18 -10.77
CA ASP A 171 -41.35 1.69 -11.81
C ASP A 171 -40.67 3.05 -11.47
N SER A 172 -40.04 3.19 -10.31
CA SER A 172 -39.53 4.46 -9.79
C SER A 172 -38.08 4.77 -10.12
N GLU A 173 -37.48 4.04 -11.07
CA GLU A 173 -36.18 4.43 -11.65
C GLU A 173 -36.21 4.73 -13.16
N GLN A 174 -37.41 4.86 -13.75
CA GLN A 174 -37.55 5.58 -15.03
C GLN A 174 -38.18 6.94 -14.78
N GLN A 175 -37.48 7.81 -14.05
CA GLN A 175 -37.62 9.23 -14.32
C GLN A 175 -36.70 9.60 -15.49
N PRO A 176 -37.21 10.18 -16.60
CA PRO A 176 -36.35 10.92 -17.50
C PRO A 176 -35.76 12.08 -16.68
N HIS A 177 -34.44 12.24 -16.68
CA HIS A 177 -33.71 13.32 -16.02
C HIS A 177 -34.48 14.66 -16.06
N SER A 178 -35.27 14.95 -15.03
CA SER A 178 -35.62 16.32 -14.69
C SER A 178 -34.41 16.85 -13.95
N ARG A 179 -33.55 17.53 -14.72
CA ARG A 179 -32.47 18.38 -14.24
C ARG A 179 -32.87 19.05 -12.92
N GLU A 180 -32.06 18.83 -11.91
CA GLU A 180 -31.97 19.76 -10.78
C GLU A 180 -31.75 21.17 -11.34
N PRO A 181 -32.25 22.24 -10.69
CA PRO A 181 -31.83 23.58 -11.03
C PRO A 181 -30.37 23.73 -10.56
N GLU A 182 -29.45 23.39 -11.46
CA GLU A 182 -28.04 23.74 -11.36
C GLU A 182 -27.91 25.25 -11.19
N SER A 183 -27.22 25.65 -10.12
CA SER A 183 -26.51 26.93 -10.10
C SER A 183 -25.55 26.97 -11.31
N PRO A 184 -25.53 28.06 -12.09
CA PRO A 184 -24.71 28.13 -13.28
C PRO A 184 -23.26 28.40 -12.85
N ASP A 185 -22.41 27.38 -12.89
CA ASP A 185 -20.97 27.48 -13.17
C ASP A 185 -20.30 26.11 -12.99
N ALA A 186 -20.11 25.38 -14.10
CA ALA A 186 -18.93 24.56 -14.43
C ALA A 186 -19.30 23.46 -15.44
N GLU A 187 -19.22 23.79 -16.73
CA GLU A 187 -18.86 22.80 -17.75
C GLU A 187 -17.43 22.31 -17.45
N LEU A 188 -17.18 21.00 -17.52
CA LEU A 188 -16.08 20.39 -18.28
C LEU A 188 -16.06 18.84 -18.14
N ASP A 189 -16.18 18.22 -19.31
CA ASP A 189 -15.58 16.96 -19.79
C ASP A 189 -15.95 15.60 -19.16
N ALA A 190 -16.86 14.93 -19.87
CA ALA A 190 -17.00 13.49 -19.91
C ALA A 190 -15.84 12.85 -20.70
N PHE A 191 -15.06 11.98 -20.05
CA PHE A 191 -14.30 10.93 -20.72
C PHE A 191 -14.80 9.56 -20.26
N SER A 192 -15.04 8.72 -21.27
CA SER A 192 -15.68 7.41 -21.24
C SER A 192 -14.96 6.40 -20.33
N ALA A 193 -15.70 5.86 -19.35
CA ALA A 193 -15.34 4.66 -18.60
C ALA A 193 -16.05 3.46 -19.21
N ASN A 194 -15.38 2.78 -20.15
CA ASN A 194 -15.74 1.45 -20.62
C ASN A 194 -14.46 0.61 -20.63
N ASP A 195 -13.95 0.26 -19.44
CA ASP A 195 -12.93 -0.80 -19.29
C ASP A 195 -12.74 -1.34 -17.85
N SER A 196 -13.53 -0.91 -16.87
CA SER A 196 -13.32 -1.26 -15.45
C SER A 196 -13.94 -2.60 -15.02
N GLY A 197 -14.71 -3.26 -15.89
CA GLY A 197 -15.35 -4.54 -15.58
C GLY A 197 -14.39 -5.73 -15.53
N GLU A 198 -13.28 -5.71 -16.28
CA GLU A 198 -12.35 -6.85 -16.36
C GLU A 198 -11.38 -6.95 -15.17
N LEU A 199 -11.14 -5.85 -14.43
CA LEU A 199 -10.18 -5.86 -13.32
C LEU A 199 -10.72 -6.57 -12.06
N ILE A 200 -12.04 -6.63 -11.89
CA ILE A 200 -12.68 -7.21 -10.70
C ILE A 200 -12.91 -8.72 -10.88
N ASP A 201 -13.22 -9.19 -12.09
CA ASP A 201 -13.30 -10.62 -12.39
C ASP A 201 -11.96 -11.34 -12.16
N ALA A 202 -10.83 -10.64 -12.31
CA ALA A 202 -9.51 -11.17 -11.98
C ALA A 202 -9.26 -11.34 -10.46
N ILE A 203 -10.07 -10.71 -9.60
CA ILE A 203 -9.99 -10.83 -8.13
C ILE A 203 -11.09 -11.76 -7.60
N GLN A 204 -12.24 -11.86 -8.28
CA GLN A 204 -13.30 -12.82 -7.97
C GLN A 204 -13.02 -14.26 -8.45
N GLY A 205 -12.01 -14.45 -9.32
CA GLY A 205 -11.60 -15.76 -9.84
C GLY A 205 -11.00 -16.75 -8.82
N ASP A 206 -10.72 -16.32 -7.59
CA ASP A 206 -10.13 -17.15 -6.52
C ASP A 206 -11.13 -17.45 -5.37
N SER A 207 -12.44 -17.49 -5.66
CA SER A 207 -13.45 -18.01 -4.72
C SER A 207 -13.50 -19.55 -4.70
N GLU A 208 -12.34 -20.20 -4.72
CA GLU A 208 -12.19 -21.61 -4.34
C GLU A 208 -11.22 -21.71 -3.17
N THR A 209 -11.77 -21.95 -1.98
CA THR A 209 -11.12 -22.27 -0.70
C THR A 209 -10.58 -21.08 0.13
N SER A 210 -11.33 -20.80 1.19
CA SER A 210 -10.98 -20.00 2.35
C SER A 210 -9.73 -20.53 3.08
N ASP A 211 -8.55 -20.24 2.53
CA ASP A 211 -7.29 -20.24 3.27
C ASP A 211 -6.68 -18.83 3.12
N SER A 212 -6.99 -17.97 4.10
CA SER A 212 -6.65 -16.54 4.08
C SER A 212 -5.15 -16.33 3.86
N HIS A 213 -4.78 -15.53 2.85
CA HIS A 213 -3.41 -15.07 2.62
C HIS A 213 -2.82 -14.32 3.85
N TYR A 214 -3.69 -13.87 4.77
CA TYR A 214 -3.36 -13.16 6.00
C TYR A 214 -4.08 -13.81 7.21
N PRO A 215 -3.47 -14.84 7.85
CA PRO A 215 -4.11 -15.53 8.97
C PRO A 215 -4.39 -14.60 10.15
N GLU A 216 -3.64 -13.52 10.32
CA GLU A 216 -3.86 -12.52 11.36
C GLU A 216 -5.18 -11.75 11.24
N LEU A 217 -5.81 -11.75 10.05
CA LEU A 217 -7.11 -11.09 9.84
C LEU A 217 -8.29 -12.00 10.19
N SER A 218 -8.08 -13.30 10.44
CA SER A 218 -9.17 -14.27 10.63
C SER A 218 -10.16 -13.88 11.72
N ASP A 219 -9.68 -13.21 12.77
CA ASP A 219 -10.49 -12.81 13.92
C ASP A 219 -11.31 -11.54 13.63
N LEU A 220 -10.89 -10.75 12.63
CA LEU A 220 -11.55 -9.52 12.17
C LEU A 220 -12.52 -9.79 11.01
N THR A 221 -12.16 -10.74 10.14
CA THR A 221 -12.97 -11.18 9.01
C THR A 221 -13.88 -12.32 9.46
N LEU A 222 -15.09 -11.98 9.91
CA LEU A 222 -16.11 -12.98 10.23
C LEU A 222 -17.24 -12.99 9.20
N THR A 223 -17.46 -14.22 8.72
CA THR A 223 -18.55 -14.79 7.92
C THR A 223 -18.60 -14.45 6.43
N ASP A 224 -18.54 -15.52 5.63
CA ASP A 224 -19.15 -15.63 4.30
C ASP A 224 -20.64 -15.27 4.43
N TRP A 225 -20.94 -13.97 4.43
CA TRP A 225 -22.30 -13.51 4.45
C TRP A 225 -22.85 -13.67 3.04
N SER A 226 -23.70 -14.68 2.87
CA SER A 226 -24.55 -14.79 1.69
C SER A 226 -25.82 -13.99 1.94
N ALA A 227 -26.21 -13.19 0.95
CA ALA A 227 -27.48 -12.50 1.00
C ALA A 227 -28.60 -13.54 1.15
N PRO A 228 -29.46 -13.43 2.19
CA PRO A 228 -30.59 -14.33 2.32
C PRO A 228 -31.50 -14.15 1.10
N GLU A 229 -32.14 -15.24 0.66
CA GLU A 229 -33.10 -15.17 -0.44
C GLU A 229 -34.21 -14.16 -0.09
N PRO A 230 -34.61 -13.30 -1.05
CA PRO A 230 -35.65 -12.31 -0.81
C PRO A 230 -36.94 -13.02 -0.41
N SER A 231 -37.55 -12.57 0.70
CA SER A 231 -38.81 -13.13 1.15
C SER A 231 -39.89 -12.94 0.09
N GLU A 232 -40.54 -14.03 -0.34
CA GLU A 232 -41.72 -13.99 -1.23
C GLU A 232 -42.97 -13.42 -0.52
N GLN A 233 -42.87 -13.09 0.77
CA GLN A 233 -43.97 -12.57 1.56
C GLN A 233 -44.39 -11.18 1.10
N ASN A 234 -45.69 -10.99 0.87
CA ASN A 234 -46.23 -9.65 0.61
C ASN A 234 -46.06 -8.74 1.84
N ILE A 235 -45.48 -7.56 1.63
CA ILE A 235 -45.15 -6.62 2.71
C ILE A 235 -46.39 -6.13 3.47
N MET A 236 -47.52 -5.95 2.79
CA MET A 236 -48.77 -5.51 3.42
C MET A 236 -49.35 -6.59 4.32
N ASP A 237 -49.29 -7.85 3.90
CA ASP A 237 -49.76 -8.97 4.72
C ASP A 237 -48.87 -9.19 5.95
N TRP A 238 -47.55 -9.01 5.80
CA TRP A 238 -46.62 -9.03 6.92
C TRP A 238 -46.88 -7.90 7.92
N ILE A 239 -47.00 -6.66 7.46
CA ILE A 239 -47.32 -5.51 8.33
C ILE A 239 -48.67 -5.73 9.02
N ARG A 240 -49.67 -6.27 8.31
CA ARG A 240 -50.97 -6.62 8.90
C ARG A 240 -50.82 -7.64 10.02
N ALA A 241 -50.05 -8.70 9.81
CA ALA A 241 -49.80 -9.71 10.84
C ALA A 241 -49.15 -9.10 12.08
N GLU A 242 -48.09 -8.30 11.91
CA GLU A 242 -47.36 -7.68 13.01
C GLU A 242 -48.19 -6.60 13.73
N TYR A 243 -49.02 -5.86 13.00
CA TYR A 243 -49.97 -4.94 13.60
C TYR A 243 -51.02 -5.67 14.45
N LEU A 244 -51.53 -6.80 13.99
CA LEU A 244 -52.54 -7.58 14.73
C LEU A 244 -51.98 -8.20 16.02
N THR A 245 -50.68 -8.51 16.08
CA THR A 245 -50.01 -9.00 17.29
C THR A 245 -49.67 -7.87 18.25
N ALA A 246 -49.38 -6.66 17.76
CA ALA A 246 -48.91 -5.53 18.57
C ALA A 246 -50.00 -4.49 18.94
N ARG A 247 -51.21 -4.56 18.36
CA ARG A 247 -52.27 -3.55 18.59
C ARG A 247 -52.76 -3.49 20.03
N GLY A 248 -52.88 -2.29 20.56
CA GLY A 248 -53.44 -2.01 21.90
C GLY A 248 -54.90 -1.57 21.87
N PHE A 249 -55.44 -1.22 23.04
CA PHE A 249 -56.82 -0.71 23.20
C PHE A 249 -57.06 0.71 22.63
N GLY A 250 -56.05 1.32 22.01
CA GLY A 250 -56.11 2.69 21.50
C GLY A 250 -56.95 2.84 20.24
N LEU A 251 -57.53 4.02 20.05
CA LEU A 251 -58.32 4.39 18.87
C LEU A 251 -57.40 4.59 17.66
N GLY A 252 -57.22 3.55 16.82
CA GLY A 252 -56.73 3.65 15.43
C GLY A 252 -55.38 4.33 15.19
N THR A 253 -54.67 4.75 16.25
CA THR A 253 -53.34 5.34 16.16
C THR A 253 -52.30 4.23 16.13
N ILE A 254 -51.26 4.45 15.32
CA ILE A 254 -50.09 3.58 15.28
C ILE A 254 -49.48 3.58 16.68
N GLY A 255 -49.52 2.42 17.35
CA GLY A 255 -48.94 2.27 18.68
C GLY A 255 -47.43 2.54 18.66
N PRO A 256 -46.83 2.99 19.77
CA PRO A 256 -45.40 3.33 19.79
C PRO A 256 -44.48 2.12 19.57
N SER A 257 -45.00 0.89 19.72
CA SER A 257 -44.23 -0.36 19.63
C SER A 257 -44.10 -0.92 18.20
N ILE A 258 -45.08 -0.71 17.31
CA ILE A 258 -45.11 -1.42 16.02
C ILE A 258 -43.99 -0.96 15.07
N LEU A 259 -43.76 0.36 14.98
CA LEU A 259 -42.76 0.94 14.07
C LEU A 259 -41.32 0.46 14.40
N PRO A 260 -40.85 0.51 15.66
CA PRO A 260 -39.56 -0.07 16.02
C PRO A 260 -39.42 -1.56 15.70
N THR A 261 -40.47 -2.35 15.92
CA THR A 261 -40.44 -3.80 15.67
C THR A 261 -40.29 -4.13 14.19
N ILE A 262 -41.15 -3.56 13.33
CA ILE A 262 -41.05 -3.78 11.88
C ILE A 262 -39.76 -3.18 11.31
N TRP A 263 -39.27 -2.07 11.89
CA TRP A 263 -38.00 -1.46 11.48
C TRP A 263 -36.81 -2.37 11.73
N GLN A 264 -36.73 -2.97 12.93
CA GLN A 264 -35.65 -3.88 13.29
C GLN A 264 -35.59 -5.11 12.38
N GLU A 265 -36.74 -5.68 12.05
CA GLU A 265 -36.79 -6.81 11.13
C GLU A 265 -36.46 -6.36 9.69
N GLN A 266 -36.97 -5.21 9.24
CA GLN A 266 -36.75 -4.73 7.87
C GLN A 266 -35.30 -4.33 7.59
N SER A 267 -34.55 -3.93 8.61
CA SER A 267 -33.13 -3.54 8.52
C SER A 267 -32.14 -4.66 8.86
N LYS A 268 -32.62 -5.90 9.03
CA LYS A 268 -31.83 -7.03 9.51
C LYS A 268 -30.61 -7.35 8.64
N ASN A 269 -30.77 -7.26 7.33
CA ASN A 269 -29.70 -7.58 6.38
C ASN A 269 -28.55 -6.54 6.39
N TRP A 270 -28.75 -5.36 6.99
CA TRP A 270 -27.72 -4.31 7.05
C TRP A 270 -26.48 -4.76 7.83
N GLU A 271 -26.65 -5.64 8.82
CA GLU A 271 -25.54 -6.13 9.64
C GLU A 271 -24.55 -6.96 8.83
N GLY A 272 -25.04 -7.95 8.08
CA GLY A 272 -24.17 -8.76 7.24
C GLY A 272 -23.51 -7.95 6.12
N LEU A 273 -24.27 -7.07 5.47
CA LEU A 273 -23.76 -6.19 4.41
C LEU A 273 -22.64 -5.28 4.90
N ALA A 274 -22.84 -4.61 6.05
CA ALA A 274 -21.86 -3.67 6.57
C ALA A 274 -20.64 -4.37 7.17
N THR A 275 -20.80 -5.53 7.82
CA THR A 275 -19.68 -6.34 8.30
C THR A 275 -18.83 -6.89 7.16
N ALA A 276 -19.46 -7.40 6.09
CA ALA A 276 -18.73 -7.84 4.90
C ALA A 276 -18.00 -6.66 4.24
N TYR A 277 -18.68 -5.54 4.03
CA TYR A 277 -18.09 -4.33 3.46
C TYR A 277 -16.87 -3.84 4.24
N ILE A 278 -16.98 -3.67 5.56
CA ILE A 278 -15.85 -3.17 6.35
C ILE A 278 -14.70 -4.17 6.38
N GLY A 279 -15.01 -5.48 6.36
CA GLY A 279 -14.01 -6.55 6.23
C GLY A 279 -13.22 -6.45 4.93
N ASP A 280 -13.89 -6.22 3.80
CA ASP A 280 -13.25 -6.04 2.49
C ASP A 280 -12.32 -4.82 2.48
N ILE A 281 -12.76 -3.69 3.07
CA ILE A 281 -11.90 -2.49 3.17
C ILE A 281 -10.69 -2.75 4.07
N VAL A 282 -10.86 -3.44 5.21
CA VAL A 282 -9.73 -3.86 6.05
C VAL A 282 -8.74 -4.71 5.26
N TYR A 283 -9.24 -5.67 4.47
CA TYR A 283 -8.40 -6.49 3.60
C TYR A 283 -7.63 -5.64 2.58
N PHE A 284 -8.30 -4.72 1.87
CA PHE A 284 -7.63 -3.84 0.90
C PHE A 284 -6.54 -2.98 1.53
N VAL A 285 -6.79 -2.42 2.72
CA VAL A 285 -5.78 -1.63 3.44
C VAL A 285 -4.60 -2.51 3.85
N HIS A 286 -4.87 -3.70 4.39
CA HIS A 286 -3.83 -4.62 4.84
C HIS A 286 -2.95 -5.12 3.68
N GLU A 287 -3.59 -5.55 2.60
CA GLU A 287 -2.92 -5.97 1.37
C GLU A 287 -2.09 -4.83 0.76
N PHE A 288 -2.64 -3.62 0.72
CA PHE A 288 -1.93 -2.42 0.28
C PHE A 288 -0.66 -2.18 1.10
N MET A 289 -0.74 -2.29 2.44
CA MET A 289 0.41 -2.10 3.31
C MET A 289 1.49 -3.15 3.06
N CYS A 290 1.11 -4.44 3.00
CA CYS A 290 2.02 -5.54 2.68
C CYS A 290 2.75 -5.32 1.34
N LYS A 291 1.99 -5.04 0.28
CA LYS A 291 2.53 -4.84 -1.07
C LYS A 291 3.38 -3.59 -1.18
N THR A 292 3.01 -2.51 -0.49
CA THR A 292 3.82 -1.28 -0.44
C THR A 292 5.13 -1.52 0.28
N LEU A 293 5.12 -2.18 1.45
CA LEU A 293 6.33 -2.54 2.18
C LEU A 293 7.25 -3.47 1.37
N ALA A 294 6.69 -4.43 0.64
CA ALA A 294 7.45 -5.29 -0.26
C ALA A 294 8.07 -4.54 -1.45
N HIS A 295 7.41 -3.48 -1.93
CA HIS A 295 7.93 -2.64 -3.00
C HIS A 295 9.10 -1.76 -2.54
N ILE A 296 9.02 -1.14 -1.37
CA ILE A 296 10.04 -0.22 -0.85
C ILE A 296 11.20 -0.94 -0.14
N CYS A 297 10.97 -2.14 0.40
CA CYS A 297 11.95 -2.90 1.15
C CYS A 297 12.23 -4.27 0.50
N VAL A 298 13.37 -4.37 -0.16
CA VAL A 298 13.86 -5.62 -0.78
C VAL A 298 14.33 -6.64 0.27
N ASP A 299 14.74 -6.18 1.45
CA ASP A 299 15.23 -7.02 2.54
C ASP A 299 14.06 -7.68 3.29
N GLU A 300 13.80 -8.95 2.95
CA GLU A 300 12.76 -9.82 3.54
C GLU A 300 12.80 -9.84 5.08
N ARG A 301 14.00 -9.82 5.67
CA ARG A 301 14.20 -9.88 7.12
C ARG A 301 13.73 -8.59 7.76
N VAL A 302 14.16 -7.45 7.21
CA VAL A 302 13.70 -6.12 7.68
C VAL A 302 12.19 -6.03 7.57
N ARG A 303 11.61 -6.46 6.44
CA ARG A 303 10.16 -6.44 6.23
C ARG A 303 9.42 -7.27 7.26
N SER A 304 9.86 -8.51 7.48
CA SER A 304 9.25 -9.43 8.45
C SER A 304 9.34 -8.91 9.89
N SER A 305 10.51 -8.40 10.30
CA SER A 305 10.68 -7.82 11.63
C SER A 305 9.90 -6.53 11.81
N LEU A 306 9.85 -5.66 10.79
CA LEU A 306 9.02 -4.46 10.82
C LEU A 306 7.54 -4.82 10.93
N TRP A 307 7.07 -5.80 10.14
CA TRP A 307 5.68 -6.27 10.17
C TRP A 307 5.27 -6.77 11.55
N SER A 308 6.14 -7.54 12.22
CA SER A 308 5.87 -8.03 13.58
C SER A 308 5.65 -6.92 14.61
N LEU A 309 6.23 -5.72 14.40
CA LEU A 309 6.00 -4.56 15.25
C LEU A 309 4.76 -3.75 14.87
N LEU A 310 4.34 -3.83 13.60
CA LEU A 310 3.17 -3.11 13.10
C LEU A 310 1.87 -3.88 13.34
N GLN A 311 1.92 -5.20 13.42
CA GLN A 311 0.76 -6.09 13.44
C GLN A 311 -0.23 -5.78 14.58
N GLU A 312 0.24 -5.70 15.82
CA GLU A 312 -0.64 -5.44 16.97
C GLU A 312 -1.33 -4.06 16.87
N PRO A 313 -0.60 -2.94 16.64
CA PRO A 313 -1.23 -1.64 16.39
C PRO A 313 -2.19 -1.60 15.19
N LEU A 314 -1.93 -2.39 14.15
CA LEU A 314 -2.80 -2.49 12.97
C LEU A 314 -4.12 -3.16 13.33
N LEU A 315 -4.06 -4.31 13.99
CA LEU A 315 -5.25 -5.06 14.41
C LEU A 315 -6.13 -4.23 15.34
N GLU A 316 -5.55 -3.46 16.26
CA GLU A 316 -6.31 -2.53 17.12
C GLU A 316 -7.08 -1.47 16.32
N ARG A 317 -6.46 -0.90 15.28
CA ARG A 317 -7.10 0.11 14.43
C ARG A 317 -8.18 -0.49 13.53
N TYR A 318 -7.96 -1.69 12.99
CA TYR A 318 -8.99 -2.41 12.25
C TYR A 318 -10.18 -2.75 13.15
N GLN A 319 -9.93 -3.26 14.36
CA GLN A 319 -10.98 -3.56 15.33
C GLN A 319 -11.78 -2.31 15.70
N LYS A 320 -11.13 -1.16 15.87
CA LYS A 320 -11.79 0.13 16.12
C LYS A 320 -12.76 0.50 14.99
N ALA A 321 -12.38 0.27 13.73
CA ALA A 321 -13.26 0.52 12.58
C ALA A 321 -14.48 -0.43 12.58
N VAL A 322 -14.24 -1.72 12.81
CA VAL A 322 -15.30 -2.75 12.91
C VAL A 322 -16.28 -2.43 14.04
N ASP A 323 -15.77 -2.07 15.22
CA ASP A 323 -16.60 -1.72 16.37
C ASP A 323 -17.38 -0.42 16.15
N HIS A 324 -16.81 0.54 15.42
CA HIS A 324 -17.54 1.75 15.01
C HIS A 324 -18.70 1.43 14.06
N VAL A 325 -18.50 0.53 13.10
CA VAL A 325 -19.59 0.06 12.23
C VAL A 325 -20.67 -0.68 13.02
N LYS A 326 -20.29 -1.52 13.99
CA LYS A 326 -21.25 -2.15 14.93
C LYS A 326 -22.03 -1.12 15.73
N PHE A 327 -21.38 -0.04 16.17
CA PHE A 327 -22.06 1.07 16.85
C PHE A 327 -23.06 1.78 15.93
N ILE A 328 -22.69 2.08 14.67
CA ILE A 328 -23.60 2.66 13.67
C ILE A 328 -24.81 1.76 13.46
N LEU A 329 -24.59 0.45 13.26
CA LEU A 329 -25.66 -0.55 13.15
C LEU A 329 -26.56 -0.55 14.38
N HIS A 330 -25.98 -0.48 15.58
CA HIS A 330 -26.74 -0.47 16.82
C HIS A 330 -27.67 0.74 16.89
N VAL A 331 -27.15 1.93 16.60
CA VAL A 331 -27.90 3.19 16.62
C VAL A 331 -29.01 3.19 15.58
N GLU A 332 -28.71 2.78 14.34
CA GLU A 332 -29.66 2.81 13.23
C GLU A 332 -30.76 1.76 13.36
N ARG A 333 -30.44 0.54 13.81
CA ARG A 333 -31.41 -0.57 13.87
C ARG A 333 -32.22 -0.61 15.17
N PHE A 334 -31.55 -0.45 16.31
CA PHE A 334 -32.19 -0.64 17.62
C PHE A 334 -32.59 0.68 18.29
N GLY A 335 -32.15 1.82 17.74
CA GLY A 335 -32.59 3.14 18.17
C GLY A 335 -34.07 3.43 17.85
N THR A 336 -34.58 4.54 18.39
CA THR A 336 -35.91 5.03 18.01
C THR A 336 -35.84 5.60 16.59
N PRO A 337 -36.71 5.15 15.65
CA PRO A 337 -36.78 5.75 14.32
C PRO A 337 -36.98 7.26 14.40
N LEU A 338 -35.99 8.02 13.93
CA LEU A 338 -35.95 9.47 14.08
C LEU A 338 -35.36 10.12 12.82
N THR A 339 -36.07 11.14 12.33
CA THR A 339 -35.58 11.97 11.23
C THR A 339 -36.14 13.39 11.32
N THR A 340 -35.27 14.36 11.08
CA THR A 340 -35.63 15.77 10.82
C THR A 340 -35.54 16.10 9.33
N ASN A 341 -35.22 15.11 8.50
CA ASN A 341 -35.05 15.30 7.06
C ASN A 341 -36.40 15.52 6.38
N HIS A 342 -36.55 16.64 5.67
CA HIS A 342 -37.77 17.01 4.96
C HIS A 342 -38.19 15.99 3.88
N TYR A 343 -37.24 15.23 3.33
CA TYR A 343 -37.51 14.14 2.38
C TYR A 343 -38.43 13.06 2.96
N PHE A 344 -38.48 12.87 4.28
CA PHE A 344 -39.41 11.94 4.88
C PHE A 344 -40.87 12.31 4.57
N ASN A 345 -41.24 13.57 4.81
CA ASN A 345 -42.60 14.03 4.55
C ASN A 345 -42.90 14.04 3.05
N GLU A 346 -41.93 14.42 2.21
CA GLU A 346 -42.09 14.36 0.76
C GLU A 346 -42.32 12.92 0.27
N ASN A 347 -41.53 11.95 0.74
CA ASN A 347 -41.69 10.54 0.42
C ASN A 347 -43.05 10.01 0.89
N LEU A 348 -43.50 10.42 2.08
CA LEU A 348 -44.79 10.01 2.63
C LEU A 348 -45.95 10.50 1.76
N GLN A 349 -45.89 11.77 1.33
CA GLN A 349 -46.89 12.31 0.40
C GLN A 349 -46.84 11.61 -0.96
N LYS A 350 -45.64 11.27 -1.47
CA LYS A 350 -45.49 10.50 -2.71
C LYS A 350 -46.12 9.10 -2.59
N CYS A 351 -45.92 8.38 -1.49
CA CYS A 351 -46.54 7.07 -1.26
C CYS A 351 -48.08 7.18 -1.24
N LYS A 352 -48.63 8.14 -0.49
CA LYS A 352 -50.08 8.41 -0.43
C LYS A 352 -50.67 8.78 -1.79
N THR A 353 -49.97 9.64 -2.53
CA THR A 353 -50.38 10.08 -3.88
C THR A 353 -50.38 8.91 -4.85
N ARG A 354 -49.33 8.08 -4.84
CA ARG A 354 -49.21 6.89 -5.70
C ARG A 354 -50.35 5.90 -5.47
N ARG A 355 -50.73 5.67 -4.21
CA ARG A 355 -51.88 4.81 -3.88
C ARG A 355 -53.18 5.39 -4.44
N LEU A 356 -53.40 6.70 -4.27
CA LEU A 356 -54.57 7.36 -4.83
C LEU A 356 -54.59 7.29 -6.36
N GLU A 357 -53.44 7.48 -7.02
CA GLU A 357 -53.29 7.32 -8.46
C GLU A 357 -53.62 5.90 -8.93
N LYS A 358 -53.19 4.86 -8.21
CA LYS A 358 -53.58 3.46 -8.51
C LYS A 358 -55.10 3.29 -8.49
N VAL A 359 -55.78 3.78 -7.46
CA VAL A 359 -57.25 3.72 -7.36
C VAL A 359 -57.92 4.53 -8.48
N LEU A 360 -57.44 5.75 -8.76
CA LEU A 360 -57.94 6.57 -9.87
C LEU A 360 -57.71 5.89 -11.21
N THR A 361 -56.61 5.14 -11.35
CA THR A 361 -56.25 4.47 -12.59
C THR A 361 -57.04 3.20 -12.87
N GLU A 362 -57.47 2.50 -11.84
CA GLU A 362 -58.37 1.34 -11.94
C GLU A 362 -59.80 1.76 -12.33
N HIS A 363 -60.26 2.92 -11.88
CA HIS A 363 -61.62 3.43 -12.12
C HIS A 363 -61.72 4.46 -13.26
N LYS A 364 -60.73 4.52 -14.16
CA LYS A 364 -60.79 5.44 -15.32
C LYS A 364 -61.90 5.01 -16.26
N GLU A 365 -62.82 5.91 -16.54
CA GLU A 365 -63.80 5.75 -17.60
C GLU A 365 -63.58 6.79 -18.70
N HIS A 366 -63.89 6.42 -19.95
CA HIS A 366 -63.87 7.38 -21.04
C HIS A 366 -65.07 8.30 -20.94
N ASN A 367 -64.84 9.60 -21.09
CA ASN A 367 -65.94 10.54 -21.13
C ASN A 367 -66.58 10.55 -22.53
N TYR A 368 -67.90 10.67 -22.59
CA TYR A 368 -68.65 10.73 -23.85
C TYR A 368 -69.40 12.06 -23.95
N THR A 369 -69.42 12.65 -25.15
CA THR A 369 -70.28 13.81 -25.44
C THR A 369 -71.75 13.41 -25.43
N PRO A 370 -72.69 14.37 -25.26
CA PRO A 370 -74.14 14.10 -25.35
C PRO A 370 -74.55 13.39 -26.66
N ASP A 371 -73.80 13.62 -27.73
CA ASP A 371 -73.99 12.99 -29.05
C ASP A 371 -73.29 11.62 -29.19
N GLY A 372 -72.78 11.04 -28.11
CA GLY A 372 -72.17 9.70 -28.07
C GLY A 372 -70.72 9.62 -28.56
N ARG A 373 -70.07 10.73 -28.94
CA ARG A 373 -68.65 10.72 -29.35
C ARG A 373 -67.73 10.66 -28.13
N ARG A 374 -66.76 9.75 -28.17
CA ARG A 374 -65.70 9.58 -27.15
C ARG A 374 -64.82 10.84 -27.09
N ARG A 375 -64.68 11.45 -25.90
CA ARG A 375 -63.68 12.49 -25.63
C ARG A 375 -62.33 11.84 -25.32
N ALA A 376 -61.26 12.58 -25.59
CA ALA A 376 -59.91 12.17 -25.20
C ALA A 376 -59.72 12.19 -23.67
N ASP A 377 -60.50 13.02 -22.98
CA ASP A 377 -60.42 13.20 -21.53
C ASP A 377 -60.99 11.98 -20.78
N MET A 378 -60.22 11.45 -19.84
CA MET A 378 -60.65 10.38 -18.92
C MET A 378 -61.28 10.99 -17.67
N VAL A 379 -62.33 10.36 -17.15
CA VAL A 379 -63.04 10.80 -15.94
C VAL A 379 -63.19 9.65 -14.94
N VAL A 380 -63.24 9.98 -13.66
CA VAL A 380 -63.53 9.04 -12.56
C VAL A 380 -64.81 9.49 -11.88
N LYS A 381 -65.78 8.58 -11.72
CA LYS A 381 -67.02 8.90 -11.00
C LYS A 381 -66.75 8.98 -9.51
N VAL A 382 -67.20 10.05 -8.87
CA VAL A 382 -66.98 10.32 -7.44
C VAL A 382 -67.57 9.20 -6.57
N GLU A 383 -68.69 8.60 -6.98
CA GLU A 383 -69.36 7.50 -6.27
C GLU A 383 -68.53 6.21 -6.28
N GLN A 384 -67.89 5.89 -7.42
CA GLN A 384 -66.97 4.74 -7.51
C GLN A 384 -65.73 4.98 -6.65
N LEU A 385 -65.21 6.21 -6.66
CA LEU A 385 -64.07 6.61 -5.83
C LEU A 385 -64.39 6.52 -4.32
N LYS A 386 -65.59 6.92 -3.90
CA LYS A 386 -66.02 6.79 -2.49
C LYS A 386 -66.10 5.34 -2.03
N GLN A 387 -66.51 4.43 -2.91
CA GLN A 387 -66.59 3.00 -2.61
C GLN A 387 -65.22 2.34 -2.53
N SER A 388 -64.27 2.75 -3.37
CA SER A 388 -62.91 2.21 -3.37
C SER A 388 -62.02 2.78 -2.25
N ILE A 389 -62.28 4.00 -1.80
CA ILE A 389 -61.59 4.61 -0.64
C ILE A 389 -62.17 4.10 0.70
N ALA A 390 -63.40 3.60 0.72
CA ALA A 390 -64.00 3.04 1.91
C ALA A 390 -63.29 1.73 2.32
N MET A 391 -62.46 1.82 3.36
CA MET A 391 -61.69 0.70 3.89
C MET A 391 -61.92 0.53 5.39
N ASP A 392 -61.72 -0.68 5.90
CA ASP A 392 -61.75 -0.94 7.34
C ASP A 392 -60.61 -0.20 8.05
N ASN A 393 -60.82 0.14 9.32
CA ASN A 393 -59.85 0.85 10.16
C ASN A 393 -58.50 0.12 10.19
N THR A 394 -58.54 -1.21 10.21
CA THR A 394 -57.33 -2.06 10.20
C THR A 394 -56.54 -1.85 8.93
N GLU A 395 -57.22 -1.88 7.78
CA GLU A 395 -56.59 -1.75 6.47
C GLU A 395 -55.98 -0.36 6.25
N HIS A 396 -56.69 0.68 6.66
CA HIS A 396 -56.17 2.05 6.64
C HIS A 396 -54.89 2.17 7.49
N THR A 397 -54.90 1.59 8.69
CA THR A 397 -53.75 1.64 9.60
C THR A 397 -52.53 0.93 9.01
N VAL A 398 -52.74 -0.24 8.40
CA VAL A 398 -51.66 -1.01 7.75
C VAL A 398 -51.04 -0.22 6.59
N GLN A 399 -51.86 0.45 5.78
CA GLN A 399 -51.38 1.32 4.70
C GLN A 399 -50.55 2.50 5.21
N ASP A 400 -51.01 3.16 6.28
CA ASP A 400 -50.25 4.25 6.90
C ASP A 400 -48.91 3.76 7.47
N ILE A 401 -48.88 2.59 8.12
CA ILE A 401 -47.64 1.99 8.63
C ILE A 401 -46.68 1.69 7.48
N HIS A 402 -47.16 1.10 6.38
CA HIS A 402 -46.38 0.84 5.19
C HIS A 402 -45.75 2.12 4.62
N ASP A 403 -46.57 3.16 4.41
CA ASP A 403 -46.08 4.41 3.81
C ASP A 403 -45.01 5.09 4.70
N ILE A 404 -45.20 5.05 6.02
CA ILE A 404 -44.22 5.57 6.99
C ILE A 404 -42.94 4.73 6.94
N LEU A 405 -43.06 3.40 6.93
CA LEU A 405 -41.91 2.49 6.87
C LEU A 405 -41.10 2.70 5.58
N GLU A 406 -41.74 2.69 4.41
CA GLU A 406 -41.08 2.90 3.10
C GLU A 406 -40.37 4.27 3.06
N SER A 407 -41.07 5.31 3.53
CA SER A 407 -40.56 6.69 3.51
C SER A 407 -39.36 6.88 4.45
N TYR A 408 -39.45 6.32 5.66
CA TYR A 408 -38.35 6.36 6.62
C TYR A 408 -37.18 5.50 6.16
N TYR A 409 -37.43 4.30 5.64
CA TYR A 409 -36.41 3.38 5.14
C TYR A 409 -35.55 4.03 4.06
N LYS A 410 -36.15 4.74 3.09
CA LYS A 410 -35.40 5.47 2.05
C LYS A 410 -34.42 6.50 2.62
N VAL A 411 -34.84 7.24 3.66
CA VAL A 411 -34.00 8.26 4.30
C VAL A 411 -32.90 7.60 5.13
N ALA A 412 -33.25 6.64 5.98
CA ALA A 412 -32.33 5.96 6.88
C ALA A 412 -31.28 5.14 6.09
N ARG A 413 -31.68 4.47 5.00
CA ARG A 413 -30.77 3.70 4.12
C ARG A 413 -29.65 4.57 3.56
N LYS A 414 -29.99 5.73 2.98
CA LYS A 414 -29.01 6.68 2.43
C LYS A 414 -28.07 7.19 3.51
N ARG A 415 -28.64 7.63 4.65
CA ARG A 415 -27.85 8.06 5.81
C ARG A 415 -26.91 6.97 6.30
N PHE A 416 -27.38 5.73 6.40
CA PHE A 416 -26.60 4.59 6.86
C PHE A 416 -25.42 4.30 5.95
N VAL A 417 -25.65 4.20 4.63
CA VAL A 417 -24.58 3.97 3.64
C VAL A 417 -23.52 5.06 3.74
N ASP A 418 -23.93 6.33 3.68
CA ASP A 418 -23.01 7.47 3.79
C ASP A 418 -22.22 7.42 5.11
N THR A 419 -22.89 7.11 6.22
CA THR A 419 -22.26 7.07 7.55
C THR A 419 -21.24 5.94 7.65
N VAL A 420 -21.54 4.75 7.15
CA VAL A 420 -20.61 3.61 7.15
C VAL A 420 -19.42 3.90 6.24
N CYS A 421 -19.65 4.44 5.03
CA CYS A 421 -18.58 4.77 4.09
C CYS A 421 -17.67 5.90 4.63
N MET A 422 -18.24 7.00 5.12
CA MET A 422 -17.47 8.13 5.62
C MET A 422 -16.78 7.85 6.96
N GLN A 423 -17.50 7.27 7.92
CA GLN A 423 -16.95 7.10 9.27
C GLN A 423 -16.23 5.77 9.44
N GLY A 424 -16.86 4.67 8.99
CA GLY A 424 -16.32 3.32 9.13
C GLY A 424 -15.09 3.09 8.27
N SER A 425 -15.19 3.34 6.96
CA SER A 425 -14.07 3.14 6.04
C SER A 425 -13.16 4.36 5.87
N ASP A 426 -13.68 5.51 5.43
CA ASP A 426 -12.82 6.65 5.07
C ASP A 426 -12.07 7.18 6.30
N PHE A 427 -12.79 7.60 7.34
CA PHE A 427 -12.16 8.15 8.54
C PHE A 427 -11.31 7.12 9.29
N HIS A 428 -11.83 5.93 9.59
CA HIS A 428 -11.08 4.98 10.43
C HIS A 428 -9.99 4.19 9.68
N LEU A 429 -10.14 3.91 8.37
CA LEU A 429 -9.24 3.02 7.64
C LEU A 429 -8.38 3.73 6.59
N LEU A 430 -8.81 4.86 6.03
CA LEU A 430 -8.14 5.52 4.91
C LEU A 430 -7.49 6.84 5.30
N THR A 431 -8.28 7.89 5.54
CA THR A 431 -7.81 9.28 5.57
C THR A 431 -7.62 9.85 6.99
N GLY A 432 -8.29 9.29 8.00
CA GLY A 432 -8.26 9.83 9.35
C GLY A 432 -6.89 9.77 10.02
N ALA A 433 -6.73 10.55 11.09
CA ALA A 433 -5.45 10.68 11.80
C ALA A 433 -4.95 9.36 12.41
N ASP A 434 -5.88 8.53 12.88
CA ASP A 434 -5.62 7.20 13.43
C ASP A 434 -5.67 6.08 12.36
N SER A 435 -5.70 6.42 11.07
CA SER A 435 -5.75 5.42 9.99
C SER A 435 -4.57 4.44 10.06
N PRO A 436 -4.77 3.13 9.82
CA PRO A 436 -3.72 2.11 9.70
C PRO A 436 -2.53 2.56 8.81
N LEU A 437 -2.84 3.28 7.74
CA LEU A 437 -1.88 3.80 6.76
C LEU A 437 -0.90 4.83 7.35
N ARG A 438 -1.23 5.43 8.50
CA ARG A 438 -0.39 6.42 9.19
C ARG A 438 0.48 5.82 10.30
N ILE A 439 0.33 4.53 10.63
CA ILE A 439 1.13 3.89 11.69
C ILE A 439 2.61 3.99 11.36
N PHE A 440 2.99 3.60 10.14
CA PHE A 440 4.39 3.61 9.72
C PHE A 440 4.83 5.02 9.30
N GLY A 441 4.95 5.89 10.30
CA GLY A 441 5.33 7.29 10.19
C GLY A 441 6.61 7.63 10.97
N THR A 442 6.99 8.90 10.92
CA THR A 442 8.16 9.43 11.63
C THR A 442 8.06 9.25 13.14
N THR A 443 6.86 9.43 13.72
CA THR A 443 6.59 9.23 15.15
C THR A 443 6.89 7.80 15.58
N PHE A 444 6.38 6.82 14.85
CA PHE A 444 6.63 5.39 15.11
C PHE A 444 8.13 5.08 15.14
N VAL A 445 8.88 5.53 14.12
CA VAL A 445 10.32 5.29 14.05
C VAL A 445 11.09 5.99 15.18
N SER A 446 10.61 7.16 15.63
CA SER A 446 11.22 7.90 16.73
C SER A 446 11.05 7.23 18.10
N GLU A 447 9.94 6.51 18.29
CA GLU A 447 9.60 5.80 19.54
C GLU A 447 10.30 4.44 19.67
N LEU A 448 10.87 3.91 18.57
CA LEU A 448 11.60 2.65 18.60
C LEU A 448 12.85 2.72 19.50
N SER A 449 12.92 1.75 20.42
CA SER A 449 14.09 1.55 21.27
C SER A 449 15.31 1.07 20.48
N ALA A 450 16.51 1.23 21.05
CA ALA A 450 17.75 0.77 20.41
C ALA A 450 17.75 -0.74 20.11
N THR A 451 17.08 -1.54 20.94
CA THR A 451 16.93 -2.99 20.74
C THR A 451 15.98 -3.31 19.59
N GLN A 452 14.86 -2.60 19.47
CA GLN A 452 13.95 -2.74 18.33
C GLN A 452 14.59 -2.28 17.03
N LEU A 453 15.36 -1.18 17.05
CA LEU A 453 16.10 -0.70 15.88
C LEU A 453 17.14 -1.71 15.39
N ASP A 454 17.90 -2.34 16.29
CA ASP A 454 18.88 -3.36 15.89
C ASP A 454 18.19 -4.66 15.43
N MET A 455 17.06 -5.03 16.04
CA MET A 455 16.26 -6.18 15.61
C MET A 455 15.70 -6.01 14.19
N VAL A 456 15.17 -4.84 13.86
CA VAL A 456 14.55 -4.58 12.55
C VAL A 456 15.62 -4.25 11.50
N ALA A 457 16.39 -3.19 11.74
CA ALA A 457 17.29 -2.60 10.75
C ALA A 457 18.78 -2.93 10.97
N GLY A 458 19.14 -3.63 12.04
CA GLY A 458 20.53 -3.94 12.35
C GLY A 458 21.14 -4.96 11.41
N GLU A 459 22.34 -4.66 10.89
CA GLU A 459 23.06 -5.58 10.00
C GLU A 459 23.46 -6.88 10.72
N GLU A 460 23.49 -7.99 9.97
CA GLU A 460 24.06 -9.25 10.44
C GLU A 460 25.54 -9.10 10.81
N ALA A 461 26.02 -9.93 11.74
CA ALA A 461 27.42 -9.92 12.16
C ALA A 461 28.39 -10.16 10.98
N SER A 462 28.02 -11.03 10.03
CA SER A 462 28.72 -11.30 8.78
C SER A 462 28.87 -10.03 7.93
N THR A 463 27.77 -9.32 7.70
CA THR A 463 27.70 -8.06 6.93
C THR A 463 28.46 -6.94 7.63
N LYS A 464 28.31 -6.79 8.95
CA LYS A 464 29.07 -5.83 9.77
C LYS A 464 30.58 -6.06 9.63
N GLN A 465 31.01 -7.31 9.74
CA GLN A 465 32.43 -7.68 9.62
C GLN A 465 32.96 -7.46 8.20
N LEU A 466 32.19 -7.82 7.18
CA LEU A 466 32.57 -7.61 5.78
C LEU A 466 32.66 -6.12 5.45
N ARG A 467 31.68 -5.30 5.86
CA ARG A 467 31.70 -3.85 5.71
C ARG A 467 32.94 -3.26 6.38
N LYS A 468 33.21 -3.64 7.63
CA LYS A 468 34.42 -3.20 8.36
C LYS A 468 35.71 -3.58 7.63
N SER A 469 35.80 -4.80 7.10
CA SER A 469 36.96 -5.25 6.32
C SER A 469 37.16 -4.43 5.05
N LEU A 470 36.09 -4.18 4.28
CA LEU A 470 36.14 -3.41 3.04
C LEU A 470 36.50 -1.94 3.31
N THR A 471 35.90 -1.32 4.33
CA THR A 471 36.22 0.06 4.72
C THR A 471 37.68 0.21 5.14
N ASN A 472 38.21 -0.73 5.93
CA ASN A 472 39.61 -0.74 6.33
C ASN A 472 40.56 -0.93 5.12
N GLU A 473 40.21 -1.82 4.19
CA GLU A 473 40.99 -2.04 2.97
C GLU A 473 40.99 -0.79 2.07
N ILE A 474 39.85 -0.13 1.90
CA ILE A 474 39.74 1.13 1.16
C ILE A 474 40.62 2.21 1.81
N PHE A 475 40.53 2.38 3.12
CA PHE A 475 41.32 3.36 3.86
C PHE A 475 42.83 3.14 3.66
N ALA A 476 43.29 1.89 3.81
CA ALA A 476 44.71 1.55 3.60
C ALA A 476 45.17 1.78 2.15
N LEU A 477 44.34 1.44 1.16
CA LEU A 477 44.64 1.66 -0.25
C LEU A 477 44.64 3.15 -0.61
N GLU A 478 43.78 3.97 0.00
CA GLU A 478 43.75 5.42 -0.19
C GLU A 478 44.96 6.11 0.41
N GLU A 479 45.40 5.71 1.61
CA GLU A 479 46.67 6.16 2.19
C GLU A 479 47.86 5.77 1.30
N GLY A 480 47.90 4.52 0.83
CA GLY A 480 48.90 4.08 -0.14
C GLY A 480 48.88 4.92 -1.42
N LYS A 481 47.70 5.25 -1.95
CA LYS A 481 47.54 6.10 -3.14
C LYS A 481 48.06 7.53 -2.91
N LYS A 482 47.91 8.09 -1.70
CA LYS A 482 48.45 9.42 -1.35
C LYS A 482 49.98 9.40 -1.33
N LEU A 483 50.58 8.36 -0.74
CA LEU A 483 52.03 8.17 -0.72
C LEU A 483 52.62 8.02 -2.14
N LEU A 484 51.88 7.43 -3.07
CA LEU A 484 52.30 7.26 -4.46
C LEU A 484 52.16 8.52 -5.35
N ARG A 485 51.55 9.60 -4.82
CA ARG A 485 51.44 10.89 -5.52
C ARG A 485 52.57 11.87 -5.16
N LEU A 486 53.28 11.61 -4.07
CA LEU A 486 54.55 12.25 -3.70
C LEU A 486 55.69 11.58 -4.47
#